data_AF-A0A1V4YSU9-F1
#
_entry.id   AF-A0A1V4YSU9-F1
#
_cell.length_a   1.000
_cell.length_b   1.000
_cell.length_c   1.000
_cell.angle_alpha   90.00
_cell.angle_beta   90.00
_cell.angle_gamma   90.00
#
_symmetry.space_group_name_H-M   'P 1'
#
loop_
_entity.id
_entity.type
_entity.pdbx_description
1 polymer ?
#
loop_
_entity_poly.entity_id
_entity_poly.type
_entity_poly.pdbx_seq_one_letter_code
_entity_poly.pdbx_strand_id
1 'polypeptide(L)'
;MDEGLLDTLPRNRLNIMSIHQSKGLEFPIVFVDVGSDIKQEHHANAFKRFPNDGGKSCNMEDEIRFCSPLQTPKRSRMDRAFDDLTRLYFVAFSRPQDLLILIGLNSLINEEIPHVATGWSRDRTWHWKDLKDIVMIKEGDI
;
A
#
# COMPACT_ATOMS: atom_id res chain seq x y z
N MET A 1 13.68 8.28 18.36
CA MET A 1 12.50 8.82 17.65
C MET A 1 12.77 10.29 17.41
N ASP A 2 12.36 10.84 16.27
CA ASP A 2 12.67 12.23 15.90
C ASP A 2 11.44 13.11 16.09
N GLU A 3 11.10 13.36 17.36
CA GLU A 3 9.91 14.14 17.76
C GLU A 3 9.91 15.55 17.14
N GLY A 4 11.10 16.12 16.92
CA GLY A 4 11.27 17.46 16.35
C GLY A 4 10.79 17.60 14.90
N LEU A 5 10.60 16.50 14.14
CA LEU A 5 10.09 16.60 12.78
C LEU A 5 8.60 16.99 12.74
N LEU A 6 7.81 16.55 13.74
CA LEU A 6 6.40 16.95 13.88
C LEU A 6 6.27 18.44 14.21
N ASP A 7 7.16 18.99 15.02
CA ASP A 7 7.18 20.42 15.38
C ASP A 7 7.48 21.35 14.17
N THR A 8 8.10 20.82 13.11
CA THR A 8 8.30 21.57 11.86
C THR A 8 7.06 21.59 10.94
N LEU A 9 6.06 20.74 11.20
CA LEU A 9 4.84 20.72 10.41
C LEU A 9 3.93 21.91 10.81
N PRO A 10 3.38 22.65 9.84
CA PRO A 10 2.58 23.84 10.15
C PRO A 10 1.29 23.45 10.88
N ARG A 11 1.12 23.98 12.10
CA ARG A 11 -0.10 23.78 12.90
C ARG A 11 -1.37 24.23 12.16
N ASN A 12 -2.48 23.53 12.40
CA ASN A 12 -3.78 23.77 11.77
C ASN A 12 -3.72 23.71 10.23
N ARG A 13 -3.13 22.63 9.69
CA ARG A 13 -3.07 22.32 8.24
C ARG A 13 -3.28 20.82 8.02
N LEU A 14 -3.79 20.48 6.84
CA LEU A 14 -3.75 19.12 6.32
C LEU A 14 -2.37 18.85 5.69
N ASN A 15 -1.64 17.87 6.20
CA ASN A 15 -0.36 17.49 5.64
C ASN A 15 -0.56 16.46 4.52
N ILE A 16 -0.27 16.86 3.27
CA ILE A 16 -0.29 15.96 2.10
C ILE A 16 1.16 15.54 1.81
N MET A 17 1.44 14.25 1.88
CA MET A 17 2.78 13.69 1.69
C MET A 17 2.71 12.27 1.12
N SER A 18 3.83 11.78 0.56
CA SER A 18 3.94 10.38 0.16
C SER A 18 4.09 9.44 1.37
N ILE A 19 3.69 8.18 1.21
CA ILE A 19 3.85 7.13 2.23
C ILE A 19 5.30 6.99 2.71
N HIS A 20 6.28 7.25 1.82
CA HIS A 20 7.70 7.21 2.20
C HIS A 20 8.09 8.34 3.16
N GLN A 21 7.51 9.53 3.00
CA GLN A 21 7.76 10.69 3.87
C GLN A 21 7.07 10.56 5.22
N SER A 22 5.94 9.84 5.31
CA SER A 22 5.26 9.62 6.59
C SER A 22 5.93 8.59 7.49
N LYS A 23 6.94 7.86 7.01
CA LYS A 23 7.60 6.78 7.76
C LYS A 23 8.27 7.32 9.03
N GLY A 24 7.77 6.89 10.19
CA GLY A 24 8.27 7.32 11.51
C GLY A 24 7.53 8.52 12.10
N LEU A 25 6.58 9.11 11.37
CA LEU A 25 5.61 10.08 11.88
C LEU A 25 4.31 9.38 12.26
N GLU A 26 3.57 9.93 13.22
CA GLU A 26 2.25 9.43 13.61
C GLU A 26 1.28 10.60 13.65
N PHE A 27 0.00 10.33 13.38
CA PHE A 27 -1.06 11.33 13.32
C PHE A 27 -2.36 10.78 13.92
N PRO A 28 -3.21 11.60 14.57
CA PRO A 28 -4.51 11.15 15.08
C PRO A 28 -5.38 10.48 14.00
N ILE A 29 -5.48 11.11 12.83
CA ILE A 29 -6.28 10.66 11.69
C ILE A 29 -5.38 10.59 10.46
N VAL A 30 -5.46 9.49 9.70
CA VAL A 30 -4.72 9.32 8.44
C VAL A 30 -5.67 8.89 7.32
N PHE A 31 -5.63 9.65 6.22
CA PHE A 31 -6.27 9.30 4.96
C PHE A 31 -5.24 8.65 4.04
N VAL A 32 -5.55 7.49 3.47
CA VAL A 32 -4.68 6.78 2.51
C VAL A 32 -5.43 6.59 1.20
N ASP A 33 -4.88 7.12 0.11
CA ASP A 33 -5.32 6.75 -1.24
C ASP A 33 -4.87 5.31 -1.55
N VAL A 34 -5.85 4.44 -1.76
CA VAL A 34 -5.65 3.01 -2.07
C VAL A 34 -6.01 2.67 -3.53
N GLY A 35 -6.27 3.67 -4.39
CA GLY A 35 -6.45 3.43 -5.83
C GLY A 35 -7.34 4.44 -6.56
N SER A 36 -7.30 5.73 -6.23
CA SER A 36 -8.00 6.78 -6.99
C SER A 36 -7.62 6.82 -8.48
N ASP A 37 -6.44 6.30 -8.85
CA ASP A 37 -5.96 6.17 -10.23
C ASP A 37 -6.31 4.80 -10.89
N ILE A 38 -6.95 3.88 -10.16
CA ILE A 38 -7.23 2.50 -10.61
C ILE A 38 -8.70 2.36 -11.02
N LYS A 39 -9.02 2.92 -12.20
CA LYS A 39 -10.38 2.87 -12.78
C LYS A 39 -10.81 1.48 -13.23
N GLN A 40 -9.87 0.63 -13.64
CA GLN A 40 -10.13 -0.70 -14.20
C GLN A 40 -8.95 -1.64 -13.93
N GLU A 41 -9.18 -2.95 -14.00
CA GLU A 41 -8.10 -3.92 -13.95
C GLU A 41 -7.26 -3.84 -15.25
N HIS A 42 -5.97 -3.48 -15.14
CA HIS A 42 -5.09 -3.40 -16.31
C HIS A 42 -3.67 -3.86 -15.98
N HIS A 43 -3.01 -4.55 -16.92
CA HIS A 43 -1.65 -5.06 -16.70
C HIS A 43 -0.65 -3.93 -16.36
N ALA A 44 -0.79 -2.76 -17.00
CA ALA A 44 0.09 -1.62 -16.75
C ALA A 44 -0.10 -0.93 -15.38
N ASN A 45 -1.18 -1.22 -14.63
CA ASN A 45 -1.35 -0.77 -13.24
C ASN A 45 -1.12 -1.88 -12.20
N ALA A 46 -1.00 -3.15 -12.63
CA ALA A 46 -0.79 -4.31 -11.75
C ALA A 46 0.36 -4.11 -10.76
N PHE A 47 1.50 -3.54 -11.19
CA PHE A 47 2.66 -3.29 -10.33
C PHE A 47 2.41 -2.35 -9.14
N LYS A 48 1.33 -1.55 -9.16
CA LYS A 48 0.93 -0.67 -8.04
C LYS A 48 0.00 -1.37 -7.04
N ARG A 49 -0.75 -2.39 -7.50
CA ARG A 49 -1.88 -2.99 -6.77
C ARG A 49 -1.69 -4.44 -6.39
N PHE A 50 -1.28 -5.27 -7.34
CA PHE A 50 -1.33 -6.72 -7.30
C PHE A 50 -0.37 -7.23 -8.41
N PRO A 51 0.93 -7.39 -8.11
CA PRO A 51 1.95 -7.65 -9.12
C PRO A 51 1.77 -9.03 -9.76
N ASN A 52 1.85 -9.09 -11.08
CA ASN A 52 1.84 -10.35 -11.84
C ASN A 52 3.25 -10.78 -12.30
N ASP A 53 4.29 -9.98 -12.00
CA ASP A 53 5.71 -10.24 -12.25
C ASP A 53 6.54 -9.40 -11.24
N GLY A 54 7.87 -9.49 -11.31
CA GLY A 54 8.80 -8.73 -10.48
C GLY A 54 8.75 -7.21 -10.65
N GLY A 55 9.01 -6.52 -9.54
CA GLY A 55 9.21 -5.08 -9.53
C GLY A 55 10.54 -4.68 -10.18
N LYS A 56 10.66 -3.42 -10.63
CA LYS A 56 11.88 -2.90 -11.28
C LYS A 56 13.15 -3.11 -10.45
N SER A 57 13.05 -2.93 -9.14
CA SER A 57 14.12 -3.20 -8.16
C SER A 57 14.53 -4.67 -8.14
N CYS A 58 13.56 -5.58 -8.03
CA CYS A 58 13.80 -7.03 -8.00
C CYS A 58 14.43 -7.53 -9.30
N ASN A 59 13.92 -7.07 -10.44
CA ASN A 59 14.45 -7.44 -11.75
C ASN A 59 15.89 -6.94 -11.92
N MET A 60 16.17 -5.68 -11.56
CA MET A 60 17.53 -5.13 -11.62
C MET A 60 18.50 -5.87 -10.69
N GLU A 61 18.08 -6.23 -9.47
CA GLU A 61 18.92 -7.01 -8.56
C GLU A 61 19.27 -8.38 -9.15
N ASP A 62 18.29 -9.06 -9.75
CA ASP A 62 18.46 -10.38 -10.36
C ASP A 62 19.32 -10.33 -11.64
N GLU A 63 19.26 -9.24 -12.42
CA GLU A 63 20.14 -9.02 -13.59
C GLU A 63 21.60 -8.77 -13.15
N ILE A 64 21.85 -7.90 -12.15
CA ILE A 64 23.23 -7.64 -11.68
C ILE A 64 23.77 -8.75 -10.76
N ARG A 65 23.00 -9.82 -10.55
CA ARG A 65 23.23 -10.81 -9.50
C ARG A 65 24.49 -11.63 -9.70
N PHE A 66 24.90 -11.85 -10.94
CA PHE A 66 26.15 -12.54 -11.29
C PHE A 66 27.41 -11.74 -10.90
N CYS A 67 27.29 -10.42 -10.73
CA CYS A 67 28.37 -9.55 -10.23
C CYS A 67 28.43 -9.49 -8.69
N SER A 68 27.54 -10.18 -7.96
CA SER A 68 27.36 -10.03 -6.52
C SER A 68 27.73 -11.30 -5.75
N PRO A 69 28.51 -11.21 -4.66
CA PRO A 69 28.79 -12.36 -3.79
C PRO A 69 27.62 -12.76 -2.86
N LEU A 70 26.46 -12.09 -2.97
CA LEU A 70 25.29 -12.34 -2.13
C LEU A 70 24.56 -13.63 -2.51
N GLN A 71 23.87 -14.26 -1.55
CA GLN A 71 23.05 -15.46 -1.77
C GLN A 71 21.75 -15.17 -2.55
N THR A 72 21.39 -16.05 -3.50
CA THR A 72 20.16 -15.91 -4.31
C THR A 72 18.91 -15.73 -3.44
N PRO A 73 18.00 -14.79 -3.77
CA PRO A 73 16.76 -14.61 -3.01
C PRO A 73 15.93 -15.90 -2.97
N LYS A 74 15.46 -16.27 -1.77
CA LYS A 74 14.61 -17.47 -1.59
C LYS A 74 13.18 -17.31 -2.12
N ARG A 75 12.73 -16.07 -2.31
CA ARG A 75 11.39 -15.73 -2.82
C ARG A 75 11.46 -15.29 -4.27
N SER A 76 10.41 -15.57 -5.03
CA SER A 76 10.31 -15.19 -6.44
C SER A 76 10.30 -13.67 -6.60
N ARG A 77 10.58 -13.18 -7.82
CA ARG A 77 10.53 -11.74 -8.14
C ARG A 77 9.14 -11.16 -7.86
N MET A 78 8.09 -11.90 -8.20
CA MET A 78 6.69 -11.54 -7.95
C MET A 78 6.40 -11.46 -6.44
N ASP A 79 6.82 -12.47 -5.65
CA ASP A 79 6.65 -12.45 -4.19
C ASP A 79 7.33 -11.27 -3.53
N ARG A 80 8.52 -10.89 -4.02
CA ARG A 80 9.27 -9.72 -3.54
C ARG A 80 8.58 -8.41 -3.91
N ALA A 81 7.96 -8.32 -5.08
CA ALA A 81 7.12 -7.18 -5.46
C ALA A 81 5.86 -7.08 -4.57
N PHE A 82 5.23 -8.21 -4.23
CA PHE A 82 4.17 -8.27 -3.23
C PHE A 82 4.65 -7.85 -1.84
N ASP A 83 5.83 -8.31 -1.40
CA ASP A 83 6.44 -7.92 -0.12
C ASP A 83 6.67 -6.40 -0.07
N ASP A 84 7.17 -5.80 -1.16
CA ASP A 84 7.41 -4.35 -1.25
C ASP A 84 6.12 -3.53 -1.19
N LEU A 85 5.05 -3.93 -1.89
CA LEU A 85 3.73 -3.27 -1.78
C LEU A 85 3.10 -3.48 -0.39
N THR A 86 3.19 -4.70 0.16
CA THR A 86 2.68 -5.01 1.51
C THR A 86 3.38 -4.12 2.54
N ARG A 87 4.71 -3.99 2.44
CA ARG A 87 5.52 -3.13 3.29
C ARG A 87 5.21 -1.65 3.10
N LEU A 88 4.91 -1.20 1.88
CA LEU A 88 4.49 0.17 1.60
C LEU A 88 3.18 0.49 2.34
N TYR A 89 2.13 -0.30 2.13
CA TYR A 89 0.83 -0.06 2.77
C TYR A 89 0.85 -0.34 4.28
N PHE A 90 1.67 -1.28 4.77
CA PHE A 90 1.93 -1.43 6.21
C PHE A 90 2.50 -0.15 6.84
N VAL A 91 3.41 0.56 6.15
CA VAL A 91 3.88 1.86 6.64
C VAL A 91 2.71 2.83 6.72
N ALA A 92 1.88 2.96 5.67
CA ALA A 92 0.72 3.86 5.68
C ALA A 92 -0.29 3.54 6.80
N PHE A 93 -0.65 2.27 6.97
CA PHE A 93 -1.68 1.82 7.92
C PHE A 93 -1.21 1.80 9.38
N SER A 94 0.10 1.98 9.62
CA SER A 94 0.68 2.14 10.96
C SER A 94 1.01 3.60 11.32
N ARG A 95 0.56 4.59 10.51
CA ARG A 95 0.65 6.02 10.83
C ARG A 95 -0.50 6.57 11.70
N PRO A 96 -1.76 6.07 11.65
CA PRO A 96 -2.85 6.61 12.46
C PRO A 96 -2.78 6.13 13.91
N GLN A 97 -3.15 7.00 14.83
CA GLN A 97 -3.31 6.69 16.25
C GLN A 97 -4.77 6.36 16.60
N ASP A 98 -5.73 7.12 16.06
CA ASP A 98 -7.16 6.96 16.37
C ASP A 98 -7.97 6.44 15.18
N LEU A 99 -7.73 6.94 13.96
CA LEU A 99 -8.59 6.64 12.80
C LEU A 99 -7.81 6.52 11.47
N LEU A 100 -7.99 5.37 10.81
CA LEU A 100 -7.55 5.11 9.44
C LEU A 100 -8.73 5.25 8.47
N ILE A 101 -8.59 6.06 7.42
CA ILE A 101 -9.58 6.20 6.35
C ILE A 101 -8.93 5.84 5.03
N LEU A 102 -9.52 4.87 4.33
CA LEU A 102 -9.05 4.40 3.02
C LEU A 102 -9.94 4.97 1.93
N ILE A 103 -9.35 5.70 0.99
CA ILE A 103 -10.05 6.38 -0.10
C ILE A 103 -9.68 5.69 -1.42
N GLY A 104 -10.68 5.36 -2.23
CA GLY A 104 -10.50 4.79 -3.56
C GLY A 104 -11.78 4.90 -4.38
N LEU A 105 -11.76 4.34 -5.59
CA LEU A 105 -12.94 4.24 -6.44
C LEU A 105 -13.80 3.03 -6.04
N ASN A 106 -15.11 3.10 -6.31
CA ASN A 106 -16.07 2.02 -6.02
C ASN A 106 -15.64 0.65 -6.65
N SER A 107 -14.89 0.66 -7.75
CA SER A 107 -14.31 -0.53 -8.40
C SER A 107 -13.32 -1.33 -7.54
N LEU A 108 -12.68 -0.69 -6.55
CA LEU A 108 -11.80 -1.37 -5.57
C LEU A 108 -12.58 -1.89 -4.36
N ILE A 109 -13.72 -1.26 -4.07
CA ILE A 109 -14.60 -1.57 -2.94
C ILE A 109 -15.55 -2.73 -3.27
N ASN A 110 -15.92 -2.90 -4.53
CA ASN A 110 -16.87 -3.92 -5.01
C ASN A 110 -16.22 -5.28 -5.35
N GLU A 111 -15.06 -5.61 -4.78
CA GLU A 111 -14.33 -6.88 -5.00
C GLU A 111 -13.83 -7.13 -6.45
N GLU A 112 -14.04 -6.20 -7.41
CA GLU A 112 -13.74 -6.40 -8.83
C GLU A 112 -12.25 -6.35 -9.17
N ILE A 113 -11.45 -5.58 -8.42
CA ILE A 113 -10.03 -5.33 -8.72
C ILE A 113 -9.16 -5.73 -7.51
N PRO A 114 -8.38 -6.83 -7.61
CA PRO A 114 -7.44 -7.21 -6.57
C PRO A 114 -6.41 -6.11 -6.29
N HIS A 115 -6.25 -5.77 -5.01
CA HIS A 115 -5.33 -4.74 -4.52
C HIS A 115 -4.82 -5.08 -3.11
N VAL A 116 -3.49 -5.11 -2.93
CA VAL A 116 -2.84 -5.44 -1.64
C VAL A 116 -3.30 -4.50 -0.52
N ALA A 117 -3.41 -3.21 -0.82
CA ALA A 117 -3.93 -2.19 0.11
C ALA A 117 -5.39 -2.39 0.56
N THR A 118 -6.20 -3.19 -0.15
CA THR A 118 -7.61 -3.44 0.23
C THR A 118 -7.83 -4.84 0.80
N GLY A 119 -6.78 -5.50 1.30
CA GLY A 119 -6.89 -6.78 2.01
C GLY A 119 -6.79 -8.04 1.15
N TRP A 120 -6.37 -7.90 -0.12
CA TRP A 120 -6.09 -9.04 -0.99
C TRP A 120 -4.72 -9.65 -0.72
N SER A 121 -4.67 -10.96 -0.48
CA SER A 121 -3.41 -11.71 -0.39
C SER A 121 -3.01 -12.34 -1.73
N ARG A 122 -1.76 -12.84 -1.80
CA ARG A 122 -1.06 -13.32 -3.02
C ARG A 122 -1.79 -14.45 -3.74
N ASP A 123 -2.48 -15.29 -2.96
CA ASP A 123 -3.36 -16.39 -3.37
C ASP A 123 -4.70 -15.93 -3.97
N ARG A 124 -4.95 -14.61 -4.04
CA ARG A 124 -6.22 -13.98 -4.42
C ARG A 124 -7.37 -14.25 -3.45
N THR A 125 -7.07 -14.47 -2.17
CA THR A 125 -8.07 -14.42 -1.10
C THR A 125 -8.27 -12.97 -0.63
N TRP A 126 -9.53 -12.55 -0.46
CA TRP A 126 -9.88 -11.25 0.12
C TRP A 126 -10.27 -11.40 1.59
N HIS A 127 -9.42 -10.91 2.51
CA HIS A 127 -9.58 -11.16 3.95
C HIS A 127 -10.51 -10.18 4.67
N TRP A 128 -10.89 -9.08 4.03
CA TRP A 128 -11.62 -8.00 4.70
C TRP A 128 -13.14 -8.21 4.77
N LYS A 129 -13.67 -9.19 4.02
CA LYS A 129 -15.09 -9.52 3.95
C LYS A 129 -15.75 -9.74 5.32
N ASP A 130 -15.02 -10.34 6.26
CA ASP A 130 -15.51 -10.73 7.58
C ASP A 130 -14.91 -9.89 8.73
N LEU A 131 -14.20 -8.80 8.42
CA LEU A 131 -13.60 -7.93 9.43
C LEU A 131 -14.62 -6.94 10.00
N LYS A 132 -15.06 -7.20 11.24
CA LYS A 132 -16.06 -6.39 11.96
C LYS A 132 -15.67 -4.94 12.19
N ASP A 133 -14.38 -4.66 12.24
CA ASP A 133 -13.82 -3.33 12.55
C ASP A 133 -13.64 -2.46 11.28
N ILE A 134 -14.02 -2.98 10.10
CA ILE A 134 -14.00 -2.24 8.83
C ILE A 134 -15.43 -1.84 8.46
N VAL A 135 -15.67 -0.53 8.40
CA VAL A 135 -16.92 0.04 7.87
C VAL A 135 -16.69 0.49 6.43
N MET A 136 -17.35 -0.18 5.48
CA MET A 136 -17.33 0.21 4.07
C MET A 136 -18.47 1.20 3.81
N ILE A 137 -18.13 2.39 3.28
CA ILE A 137 -19.08 3.43 2.89
C ILE A 137 -18.97 3.62 1.38
N LYS A 138 -20.10 3.57 0.66
CA LYS A 138 -20.18 3.80 -0.78
C LYS A 138 -20.87 5.12 -1.08
N GLU A 139 -20.70 5.60 -2.30
CA GLU A 139 -21.23 6.89 -2.77
C GLU A 139 -22.77 7.02 -2.68
N GLY A 140 -23.50 5.92 -2.53
CA GLY A 140 -24.96 5.90 -2.30
C GLY A 140 -25.41 5.76 -0.84
N ASP A 141 -24.47 5.69 0.11
CA ASP A 141 -24.77 5.49 1.55
C ASP A 141 -24.75 6.80 2.37
N ILE A 142 -24.52 7.96 1.70
CA ILE A 142 -24.28 9.29 2.31
C ILE A 142 -25.32 10.31 1.85
#